data_AF-A0A1G9YN38-F1
#
_entry.id   AF-A0A1G9YN38-F1
#
_cell.length_a   1.000
_cell.length_b   1.000
_cell.length_c   1.000
_cell.angle_alpha   90.00
_cell.angle_beta   90.00
_cell.angle_gamma   90.00
#
_symmetry.space_group_name_H-M   'P 1'
#
loop_
_entity.id
_entity.type
_entity.pdbx_description
1 polymer ?
#
loop_
_entity_poly.entity_id
_entity_poly.type
_entity_poly.pdbx_seq_one_letter_code
_entity_poly.pdbx_strand_id
1 'polypeptide(L)'
;MTQALLISSDQQTPAAVTAVLAELEGFSTPIVLASAAQARLEFQRRDIDLVLVDESVEDGQGLAVMREMAVLEPLVPVCLLTTRMDADSVLRAVDAGARAVLPLPPSVERYAERLRSLSAWSRAAHGYVEEERESLGRPVGRVVALIGAKGGVGTSMIALAAAKAAAGRGRTVLLDLDLRGGDLASYCGIRVRHSVVDLVSVAAEIGGREVSEVAYPVRSGVELLPAPEHGEMGEEMTEAAARQIVQALRYQYDHVVIDCGSRLDEGTAGAMELADTIVVVATPEVPALRAVRRFKETLERLELARSTPLQVVLNRTSRHNEIQPAGAAKLIDAPLLGTLPESAQRLEPALNAGTLLDLDLPVLTEIGRAVAELLTPVAAVAAPAAPAAPGTSAELPPAFAPGGAPPTPAPAPPPSVATAPAPQGRRARRAAERSDDGGSGKRLPFFGGRRRAAVDSAERGATAVEFAGAFMIALGVFFLCFELLLFGGVSLVAHNSAQEAARNYAVGMSHQQVVAAVSERMPGSLASGLSVSTSGSDVRVSIEIPGMIPGIGPAVGTAHVERER
;
A
#
# COMPACT_ATOMS: atom_id res chain seq x y z
N MET A 1 13.98 11.93 32.61
CA MET A 1 12.92 12.89 33.03
C MET A 1 12.31 13.45 31.77
N THR A 2 10.99 13.64 31.74
CA THR A 2 10.27 14.11 30.55
C THR A 2 10.62 15.56 30.26
N GLN A 3 11.20 15.80 29.09
CA GLN A 3 11.46 17.13 28.54
C GLN A 3 10.21 17.71 27.91
N ALA A 4 9.72 18.81 28.47
CA ALA A 4 8.57 19.54 27.95
C ALA A 4 9.03 20.81 27.21
N LEU A 5 8.40 21.08 26.07
CA LEU A 5 8.55 22.32 25.33
C LEU A 5 7.23 23.10 25.41
N LEU A 6 7.30 24.37 25.79
CA LEU A 6 6.13 25.25 25.92
C LEU A 6 6.23 26.40 24.91
N ILE A 7 5.26 26.49 24.01
CA ILE A 7 5.16 27.57 23.03
C ILE A 7 4.06 28.53 23.48
N SER A 8 4.45 29.73 23.89
CA SER A 8 3.51 30.77 24.32
C SER A 8 4.10 32.16 24.05
N SER A 9 3.24 33.08 23.62
CA SER A 9 3.59 34.51 23.47
C SER A 9 3.20 35.33 24.72
N ASP A 10 2.51 34.73 25.69
CA ASP A 10 2.13 35.38 26.94
C ASP A 10 3.24 35.29 27.99
N GLN A 11 3.34 36.29 28.86
CA GLN A 11 4.32 36.32 29.95
C GLN A 11 3.83 35.59 31.20
N GLN A 12 2.51 35.43 31.39
CA GLN A 12 1.95 34.81 32.58
C GLN A 12 1.77 33.29 32.44
N THR A 13 1.33 32.82 31.27
CA THR A 13 1.17 31.38 30.98
C THR A 13 2.45 30.58 31.26
N PRO A 14 3.65 30.97 30.80
CA PRO A 14 4.87 30.20 31.06
C PRO A 14 5.23 30.09 32.52
N ALA A 15 5.06 31.17 33.30
CA ALA A 15 5.34 31.14 34.73
C ALA A 15 4.40 30.19 35.47
N ALA A 16 3.10 30.25 35.17
CA ALA A 16 2.09 29.39 35.80
C ALA A 16 2.26 27.91 35.43
N VAL A 17 2.50 27.61 34.16
CA VAL A 17 2.70 26.23 33.68
C VAL A 17 4.00 25.65 34.21
N THR A 18 5.08 26.44 34.25
CA THR A 18 6.37 26.01 34.82
C THR A 18 6.25 25.68 36.31
N ALA A 19 5.52 26.50 37.08
CA ALA A 19 5.29 26.24 38.50
C ALA A 19 4.54 24.91 38.71
N VAL A 20 3.49 24.65 37.93
CA VAL A 20 2.75 23.39 38.00
C VAL A 20 3.61 22.20 37.59
N LEU A 21 4.37 22.30 36.49
CA LEU A 21 5.27 21.21 36.05
C LEU A 21 6.37 20.90 37.07
N ALA A 22 6.88 21.91 37.79
CA ALA A 22 7.88 21.72 38.83
C ALA A 22 7.35 20.94 40.05
N GLU A 23 6.04 20.96 40.29
CA GLU A 23 5.39 20.14 41.31
C GLU A 23 5.14 18.69 40.86
N LEU A 24 5.24 18.40 39.56
CA LEU A 24 5.06 17.06 39.02
C LEU A 24 6.37 16.26 39.03
N GLU A 25 6.39 15.13 39.73
CA GLU A 25 7.53 14.22 39.68
C GLU A 25 7.79 13.69 38.26
N GLY A 26 9.06 13.76 37.82
CA GLY A 26 9.50 13.19 36.55
C GLY A 26 9.48 14.13 35.35
N PHE A 27 9.13 15.41 35.52
CA PHE A 27 9.20 16.45 34.48
C PHE A 27 10.40 17.37 34.70
N SER A 28 11.08 17.75 33.62
CA SER A 28 12.06 18.84 33.66
C SER A 28 11.37 20.19 33.59
N THR A 29 12.10 21.26 33.93
CA THR A 29 11.66 22.63 33.63
C THR A 29 11.39 22.77 32.12
N PRO A 30 10.24 23.30 31.70
CA PRO A 30 9.90 23.39 30.29
C PRO A 30 10.79 24.41 29.56
N ILE A 31 11.11 24.12 28.29
CA ILE A 31 11.77 25.07 27.40
C ILE A 31 10.70 26.00 26.85
N VAL A 32 10.75 27.28 27.21
CA VAL A 32 9.75 28.27 26.81
C VAL A 32 10.18 28.97 25.52
N LEU A 33 9.34 28.91 24.50
CA LEU A 33 9.56 29.46 23.17
C LEU A 33 8.39 30.36 22.77
N ALA A 34 8.67 31.36 21.93
CA ALA A 34 7.67 32.35 21.52
C ALA A 34 7.02 32.04 20.17
N SER A 35 7.55 31.07 19.40
CA SER A 35 7.10 30.78 18.04
C SER A 35 7.35 29.33 17.61
N ALA A 36 6.62 28.88 16.58
CA ALA A 36 6.81 27.57 15.95
C ALA A 36 8.20 27.42 15.31
N ALA A 37 8.74 28.51 14.75
CA ALA A 37 10.08 28.53 14.16
C ALA A 37 11.17 28.21 15.19
N GLN A 38 11.04 28.71 16.42
CA GLN A 38 11.98 28.38 17.49
C GLN A 38 11.83 26.93 17.95
N ALA A 39 10.58 26.43 18.02
CA ALA A 39 10.31 25.05 18.39
C ALA A 39 10.97 24.06 17.41
N ARG A 40 10.88 24.32 16.09
CA ARG A 40 11.57 23.52 15.06
C ARG A 40 13.08 23.40 15.29
N LEU A 41 13.73 24.49 15.70
CA LEU A 41 15.16 24.49 15.94
C LEU A 41 15.53 23.70 17.21
N GLU A 42 14.70 23.72 18.25
CA GLU A 42 14.98 22.96 19.47
C GLU A 42 14.74 21.45 19.27
N PHE A 43 13.76 21.05 18.46
CA PHE A 43 13.57 19.64 18.08
C PHE A 43 14.80 19.03 17.38
N GLN A 44 15.57 19.82 16.62
CA GLN A 44 16.81 19.33 16.01
C GLN A 44 17.98 19.18 17.00
N ARG A 45 17.86 19.72 18.22
CA ARG A 45 18.97 19.84 19.18
C ARG A 45 18.79 19.00 20.42
N ARG A 46 17.56 18.60 20.73
CA ARG A 46 17.19 17.93 21.98
C ARG A 46 16.03 16.98 21.75
N ASP A 47 16.02 15.92 22.54
CA ASP A 47 14.88 15.01 22.61
C ASP A 47 13.79 15.66 23.48
N ILE A 48 12.64 15.89 22.86
CA ILE A 48 11.47 16.52 23.47
C ILE A 48 10.38 15.47 23.60
N ASP A 49 9.94 15.21 24.84
CA ASP A 49 8.95 14.17 25.14
C ASP A 49 7.50 14.67 25.10
N LEU A 50 7.30 15.99 25.11
CA LEU A 50 5.98 16.64 25.23
C LEU A 50 6.03 18.07 24.71
N VAL A 51 5.03 18.48 23.92
CA VAL A 51 4.83 19.88 23.53
C VAL A 51 3.53 20.42 24.13
N LEU A 52 3.62 21.62 24.71
CA LEU A 52 2.49 22.41 25.18
C LEU A 52 2.40 23.67 24.31
N VAL A 53 1.25 23.90 23.67
CA VAL A 53 1.01 25.05 22.81
C VAL A 53 -0.08 25.90 23.42
N ASP A 54 0.23 27.15 23.73
CA ASP A 54 -0.76 28.14 24.14
C ASP A 54 -1.64 28.55 22.95
N GLU A 55 -2.96 28.50 23.10
CA GLU A 55 -3.90 28.92 22.05
C GLU A 55 -3.66 30.36 21.56
N SER A 56 -3.16 31.24 22.46
CA SER A 56 -2.90 32.65 22.17
C SER A 56 -1.59 32.94 21.45
N VAL A 57 -0.71 31.94 21.26
CA VAL A 57 0.60 32.12 20.65
C VAL A 57 0.49 32.66 19.22
N GLU A 58 1.48 33.48 18.81
CA GLU A 58 1.53 34.11 17.47
C GLU A 58 0.22 34.82 17.10
N ASP A 59 -0.28 35.68 17.98
CA ASP A 59 -1.52 36.45 17.79
C ASP A 59 -2.78 35.56 17.60
N GLY A 60 -2.87 34.47 18.36
CA GLY A 60 -4.01 33.56 18.36
C GLY A 60 -3.94 32.47 17.28
N GLN A 61 -2.75 32.21 16.73
CA GLN A 61 -2.48 31.14 15.77
C GLN A 61 -2.11 29.81 16.44
N GLY A 62 -2.40 29.61 17.74
CA GLY A 62 -1.97 28.40 18.46
C GLY A 62 -2.46 27.08 17.85
N LEU A 63 -3.63 27.06 17.23
CA LEU A 63 -4.10 25.88 16.48
C LEU A 63 -3.26 25.59 15.22
N ALA A 64 -2.74 26.62 14.56
CA ALA A 64 -1.85 26.47 13.40
C ALA A 64 -0.46 25.99 13.85
N VAL A 65 0.07 26.59 14.93
CA VAL A 65 1.33 26.14 15.55
C VAL A 65 1.23 24.69 16.02
N MET A 66 0.13 24.32 16.65
CA MET A 66 -0.15 22.95 17.06
C MET A 66 -0.13 21.99 15.87
N ARG A 67 -0.81 22.32 14.76
CA ARG A 67 -0.77 21.53 13.53
C ARG A 67 0.65 21.37 13.00
N GLU A 68 1.42 22.45 12.98
CA GLU A 68 2.81 22.42 12.55
C GLU A 68 3.65 21.47 13.42
N MET A 69 3.50 21.54 14.75
CA MET A 69 4.25 20.66 15.67
C MET A 69 3.82 19.20 15.58
N ALA A 70 2.52 18.94 15.44
CA ALA A 70 1.99 17.58 15.29
C ALA A 70 2.46 16.91 13.99
N VAL A 71 2.66 17.69 12.92
CA VAL A 71 3.24 17.21 11.66
C VAL A 71 4.76 17.02 11.76
N LEU A 72 5.44 17.91 12.48
CA LEU A 72 6.89 17.91 12.60
C LEU A 72 7.41 16.67 13.36
N GLU A 73 6.81 16.36 14.51
CA GLU A 73 7.22 15.23 15.37
C GLU A 73 5.99 14.41 15.81
N PRO A 74 5.50 13.48 14.96
CA PRO A 74 4.26 12.75 15.22
C PRO A 74 4.28 11.83 16.46
N LEU A 75 5.47 11.46 16.93
CA LEU A 75 5.66 10.63 18.11
C LEU A 75 5.68 11.44 19.42
N VAL A 76 5.73 12.76 19.33
CA VAL A 76 5.74 13.67 20.48
C VAL A 76 4.31 14.18 20.69
N PRO A 77 3.69 13.94 21.86
CA PRO A 77 2.33 14.41 22.10
C PRO A 77 2.30 15.94 22.18
N VAL A 78 1.44 16.56 21.36
CA VAL A 78 1.19 18.01 21.37
C VAL A 78 -0.10 18.30 22.12
N CYS A 79 -0.07 19.18 23.11
CA CYS A 79 -1.23 19.56 23.93
C CYS A 79 -1.57 21.03 23.73
N LEU A 80 -2.86 21.36 23.65
CA LEU A 80 -3.33 22.74 23.57
C LEU A 80 -3.64 23.25 24.98
N LEU A 81 -3.13 24.44 25.32
CA LEU A 81 -3.47 25.18 26.52
C LEU A 81 -4.49 26.25 26.15
N THR A 82 -5.68 26.23 26.76
CA THR A 82 -6.76 27.16 26.42
C THR A 82 -7.58 27.56 27.65
N THR A 83 -8.15 28.77 27.61
CA THR A 83 -9.14 29.22 28.59
C THR A 83 -10.57 28.75 28.23
N ARG A 84 -10.79 28.25 27.01
CA ARG A 84 -12.09 27.85 26.46
C ARG A 84 -12.17 26.33 26.34
N MET A 85 -12.95 25.72 27.23
CA MET A 85 -13.14 24.26 27.31
C MET A 85 -14.54 23.82 26.84
N ASP A 86 -15.07 24.46 25.81
CA ASP A 86 -16.31 24.04 25.16
C ASP A 86 -16.06 22.95 24.09
N ALA A 87 -17.13 22.28 23.66
CA ALA A 87 -17.03 21.15 22.75
C ALA A 87 -16.44 21.52 21.38
N ASP A 88 -16.70 22.73 20.87
CA ASP A 88 -16.19 23.19 19.57
C ASP A 88 -14.70 23.49 19.65
N SER A 89 -14.24 24.12 20.73
CA SER A 89 -12.81 24.36 20.98
C SER A 89 -12.02 23.06 21.12
N VAL A 90 -12.57 22.05 21.82
CA VAL A 90 -11.95 20.73 21.95
C VAL A 90 -11.88 20.02 20.60
N LEU A 91 -12.97 20.05 19.82
CA LEU A 91 -13.01 19.41 18.50
C LEU A 91 -11.96 20.03 17.56
N ARG A 92 -11.87 21.36 17.51
CA ARG A 92 -10.86 22.07 16.70
C ARG A 92 -9.43 21.74 17.11
N ALA A 93 -9.19 21.56 18.41
CA ALA A 93 -7.89 21.14 18.92
C ALA A 93 -7.55 19.73 18.46
N VAL A 94 -8.49 18.79 18.55
CA VAL A 94 -8.32 17.41 18.07
C VAL A 94 -8.07 17.38 16.56
N ASP A 95 -8.85 18.13 15.77
CA ASP A 95 -8.65 18.27 14.32
C ASP A 95 -7.28 18.90 13.97
N ALA A 96 -6.72 19.68 14.89
CA ALA A 96 -5.40 20.27 14.78
C ALA A 96 -4.25 19.33 15.23
N GLY A 97 -4.55 18.12 15.69
CA GLY A 97 -3.55 17.15 16.16
C GLY A 97 -3.29 17.20 17.68
N ALA A 98 -4.17 17.82 18.47
CA ALA A 98 -4.06 17.81 19.92
C ALA A 98 -4.21 16.40 20.49
N ARG A 99 -3.20 15.94 21.23
CA ARG A 99 -3.32 14.73 22.04
C ARG A 99 -4.05 14.97 23.36
N ALA A 100 -4.04 16.21 23.85
CA ALA A 100 -4.87 16.65 24.95
C ALA A 100 -5.14 18.16 24.91
N VAL A 101 -6.23 18.56 25.54
CA VAL A 101 -6.57 19.97 25.80
C VAL A 101 -6.53 20.20 27.30
N LEU A 102 -5.72 21.16 27.72
CA LEU A 102 -5.47 21.51 29.12
C LEU A 102 -5.98 22.92 29.41
N PRO A 103 -6.69 23.13 30.53
CA PRO A 103 -7.24 24.43 30.84
C PRO A 103 -6.18 25.39 31.35
N LEU A 104 -6.33 26.66 30.99
CA LEU A 104 -5.72 27.80 31.65
C LEU A 104 -6.78 28.50 32.51
N PRO A 105 -6.48 28.86 33.78
CA PRO A 105 -5.20 28.67 34.47
C PRO A 105 -4.89 27.19 34.79
N PRO A 106 -3.60 26.81 34.87
CA PRO A 106 -3.20 25.43 35.08
C PRO A 106 -3.54 24.96 36.50
N SER A 107 -3.93 23.69 36.63
CA SER A 107 -4.19 23.02 37.92
C SER A 107 -3.33 21.79 38.05
N VAL A 108 -2.78 21.57 39.24
CA VAL A 108 -1.83 20.48 39.52
C VAL A 108 -2.48 19.13 39.25
N GLU A 109 -3.70 18.90 39.76
CA GLU A 109 -4.39 17.62 39.63
C GLU A 109 -4.66 17.27 38.16
N ARG A 110 -5.17 18.23 37.38
CA ARG A 110 -5.59 17.99 35.98
C ARG A 110 -4.40 17.85 35.04
N TYR A 111 -3.35 18.63 35.25
CA TYR A 111 -2.10 18.48 34.50
C TYR A 111 -1.42 17.17 34.89
N ALA A 112 -1.38 16.80 36.16
CA ALA A 112 -0.77 15.56 36.59
C ALA A 112 -1.47 14.32 36.00
N GLU A 113 -2.80 14.30 36.00
CA GLU A 113 -3.58 13.19 35.43
C GLU A 113 -3.28 13.01 33.93
N ARG A 114 -3.33 14.10 33.17
CA ARG A 114 -3.16 14.06 31.71
C ARG A 114 -1.71 13.90 31.30
N LEU A 115 -0.81 14.72 31.84
CA LEU A 115 0.59 14.70 31.45
C LEU A 115 1.29 13.41 31.87
N ARG A 116 0.98 12.81 33.02
CA ARG A 116 1.59 11.50 33.37
C ARG A 116 1.21 10.40 32.38
N SER A 117 -0.06 10.36 31.94
CA SER A 117 -0.53 9.42 30.92
C SER A 117 0.15 9.67 29.57
N LEU A 118 0.28 10.93 29.16
CA LEU A 118 0.91 11.32 27.90
C LEU A 118 2.41 11.10 27.90
N SER A 119 3.09 11.35 29.01
CA SER A 119 4.50 11.07 29.16
C SER A 119 4.79 9.58 29.34
N ALA A 120 3.87 8.80 29.90
CA ALA A 120 3.98 7.34 29.88
C ALA A 120 3.77 6.78 28.47
N TRP A 121 2.84 7.35 27.69
CA TRP A 121 2.68 7.04 26.27
C TRP A 121 3.90 7.46 25.45
N SER A 122 4.39 8.68 25.64
CA SER A 122 5.58 9.21 24.99
C SER A 122 6.79 8.38 25.36
N ARG A 123 7.01 8.04 26.64
CA ARG A 123 8.08 7.12 27.06
C ARG A 123 7.82 5.66 26.71
N ALA A 124 6.63 5.24 26.31
CA ALA A 124 6.43 3.91 25.74
C ALA A 124 6.74 3.94 24.23
N ALA A 125 6.29 4.99 23.53
CA ALA A 125 6.61 5.26 22.13
C ALA A 125 8.10 5.56 21.91
N HIS A 126 8.76 6.23 22.86
CA HIS A 126 10.19 6.56 22.91
C HIS A 126 11.00 5.50 23.69
N GLY A 127 10.46 4.84 24.72
CA GLY A 127 11.18 3.85 25.53
C GLY A 127 11.23 2.45 24.95
N TYR A 128 10.29 2.05 24.08
CA TYR A 128 10.54 0.96 23.11
C TYR A 128 11.60 1.36 22.06
N VAL A 129 11.90 2.66 21.96
CA VAL A 129 12.67 3.32 20.90
C VAL A 129 14.03 3.86 21.38
N GLU A 130 14.39 3.79 22.67
CA GLU A 130 15.68 4.25 23.20
C GLU A 130 16.33 3.23 24.12
N GLU A 131 15.64 2.67 25.13
CA GLU A 131 16.26 1.72 26.06
C GLU A 131 16.61 0.37 25.39
N GLU A 132 15.87 -0.06 24.37
CA GLU A 132 16.24 -1.23 23.53
C GLU A 132 17.23 -0.85 22.41
N ARG A 133 17.32 0.42 22.02
CA ARG A 133 18.15 0.87 20.89
C ARG A 133 19.56 1.29 21.30
N GLU A 134 19.74 1.94 22.45
CA GLU A 134 21.06 2.17 23.03
C GLU A 134 21.64 0.90 23.66
N SER A 135 20.81 0.01 24.20
CA SER A 135 21.30 -1.25 24.78
C SER A 135 21.56 -2.36 23.74
N LEU A 136 20.90 -2.34 22.56
CA LEU A 136 21.08 -3.37 21.50
C LEU A 136 21.65 -2.87 20.16
N GLY A 137 21.79 -1.55 19.91
CA GLY A 137 22.35 -1.03 18.66
C GLY A 137 21.58 -1.47 17.39
N ARG A 138 20.26 -1.67 17.49
CA ARG A 138 19.45 -2.21 16.37
C ARG A 138 19.15 -1.15 15.30
N PRO A 139 19.58 -1.34 14.04
CA PRO A 139 19.29 -0.42 12.95
C PRO A 139 17.79 -0.41 12.58
N VAL A 140 17.29 0.74 12.11
CA VAL A 140 15.95 0.86 11.50
C VAL A 140 15.91 0.04 10.21
N GLY A 141 14.77 -0.58 9.92
CA GLY A 141 14.54 -1.32 8.69
C GLY A 141 14.87 -0.51 7.44
N ARG A 142 15.51 -1.18 6.48
CA ARG A 142 15.81 -0.60 5.17
C ARG A 142 14.66 -0.82 4.20
N VAL A 143 14.41 0.16 3.34
CA VAL A 143 13.34 0.16 2.35
C VAL A 143 13.91 0.15 0.94
N VAL A 144 13.48 -0.82 0.13
CA VAL A 144 13.69 -0.80 -1.32
C VAL A 144 12.34 -0.77 -2.02
N ALA A 145 12.12 0.24 -2.86
CA ALA A 145 10.91 0.36 -3.67
C ALA A 145 11.21 -0.08 -5.11
N LEU A 146 10.42 -1.01 -5.62
CA LEU A 146 10.53 -1.50 -7.00
C LEU A 146 9.39 -0.94 -7.83
N ILE A 147 9.71 -0.37 -8.99
CA ILE A 147 8.71 0.14 -9.93
C ILE A 147 9.03 -0.28 -11.36
N GLY A 148 8.02 -0.67 -12.11
CA GLY A 148 8.13 -1.07 -13.50
C GLY A 148 8.09 0.13 -14.45
N ALA A 149 8.95 0.13 -15.45
CA ALA A 149 8.93 1.12 -16.53
C ALA A 149 7.63 1.08 -17.35
N LYS A 150 6.95 -0.07 -17.36
CA LYS A 150 5.62 -0.29 -17.95
C LYS A 150 4.97 -1.50 -17.27
N GLY A 151 3.68 -1.71 -17.49
CA GLY A 151 2.99 -2.92 -17.04
C GLY A 151 3.58 -4.19 -17.63
N GLY A 152 3.67 -5.26 -16.83
CA GLY A 152 4.10 -6.58 -17.29
C GLY A 152 5.61 -6.74 -17.53
N VAL A 153 6.46 -5.84 -17.04
CA VAL A 153 7.94 -5.99 -17.10
C VAL A 153 8.49 -7.00 -16.08
N GLY A 154 7.66 -7.47 -15.14
CA GLY A 154 8.05 -8.43 -14.11
C GLY A 154 8.54 -7.80 -12.79
N THR A 155 8.06 -6.60 -12.44
CA THR A 155 8.36 -5.91 -11.17
C THR A 155 8.06 -6.80 -9.97
N SER A 156 6.82 -7.29 -9.86
CA SER A 156 6.35 -8.14 -8.76
C SER A 156 7.16 -9.43 -8.61
N MET A 157 7.56 -10.04 -9.73
CA MET A 157 8.42 -11.22 -9.72
C MET A 157 9.80 -10.92 -9.10
N ILE A 158 10.40 -9.78 -9.45
CA ILE A 158 11.70 -9.37 -8.91
C ILE A 158 11.55 -8.94 -7.44
N ALA A 159 10.46 -8.25 -7.06
CA ALA A 159 10.18 -7.86 -5.68
C ALA A 159 10.05 -9.11 -4.77
N LEU A 160 9.31 -10.12 -5.24
CA LEU A 160 9.16 -11.40 -4.56
C LEU A 160 10.48 -12.18 -4.44
N ALA A 161 11.31 -12.17 -5.48
CA ALA A 161 12.66 -12.74 -5.42
C ALA A 161 13.58 -11.99 -4.45
N ALA A 162 13.48 -10.67 -4.39
CA ALA A 162 14.24 -9.82 -3.47
C ALA A 162 13.85 -10.07 -2.02
N ALA A 163 12.54 -10.10 -1.73
CA ALA A 163 12.02 -10.40 -0.39
C ALA A 163 12.47 -11.80 0.07
N LYS A 164 12.37 -12.81 -0.80
CA LYS A 164 12.87 -14.17 -0.52
C LYS A 164 14.36 -14.19 -0.18
N ALA A 165 15.18 -13.41 -0.90
CA ALA A 165 16.62 -13.34 -0.66
C ALA A 165 16.96 -12.59 0.65
N ALA A 166 16.19 -11.56 1.00
CA ALA A 166 16.36 -10.79 2.22
C ALA A 166 15.93 -11.55 3.48
N ALA A 167 14.90 -12.39 3.39
CA ALA A 167 14.34 -13.15 4.52
C ALA A 167 15.34 -14.10 5.21
N GLY A 168 16.42 -14.49 4.54
CA GLY A 168 17.51 -15.25 5.15
C GLY A 168 18.41 -14.45 6.10
N ARG A 169 18.27 -13.12 6.15
CA ARG A 169 19.16 -12.18 6.86
C ARG A 169 18.45 -11.36 7.95
N GLY A 170 17.13 -11.30 7.93
CA GLY A 170 16.33 -10.54 8.87
C GLY A 170 14.83 -10.67 8.60
N ARG A 171 14.02 -10.17 9.53
CA ARG A 171 12.57 -10.07 9.35
C ARG A 171 12.26 -9.24 8.11
N THR A 172 11.56 -9.85 7.16
CA THR A 172 11.32 -9.26 5.85
C THR A 172 9.83 -9.15 5.57
N VAL A 173 9.41 -7.95 5.19
CA VAL A 173 8.06 -7.69 4.69
C VAL A 173 8.10 -7.35 3.20
N LEU A 174 7.16 -7.90 2.45
CA LEU A 174 6.84 -7.54 1.08
C LEU A 174 5.51 -6.79 1.09
N LEU A 175 5.55 -5.50 0.75
CA LEU A 175 4.38 -4.64 0.64
C LEU A 175 3.96 -4.53 -0.83
N ASP A 176 2.73 -4.92 -1.14
CA ASP A 176 2.14 -4.76 -2.48
C ASP A 176 1.36 -3.44 -2.57
N LEU A 177 1.96 -2.44 -3.20
CA LEU A 177 1.36 -1.14 -3.49
C LEU A 177 0.91 -0.99 -4.95
N ASP A 178 0.85 -2.07 -5.76
CA ASP A 178 0.09 -1.99 -7.02
C ASP A 178 -1.41 -2.12 -6.73
N LEU A 179 -1.97 -1.12 -6.05
CA LEU A 179 -3.30 -1.21 -5.42
C LEU A 179 -4.45 -1.47 -6.41
N ARG A 180 -4.23 -1.21 -7.70
CA ARG A 180 -5.26 -1.37 -8.74
C ARG A 180 -5.22 -2.73 -9.43
N GLY A 181 -4.15 -3.51 -9.26
CA GLY A 181 -3.95 -4.74 -10.04
C GLY A 181 -2.79 -5.62 -9.55
N GLY A 182 -2.42 -5.50 -8.28
CA GLY A 182 -1.38 -6.28 -7.64
C GLY A 182 -1.80 -7.72 -7.47
N ASP A 183 -0.96 -8.63 -7.95
CA ASP A 183 -1.22 -10.08 -7.97
C ASP A 183 -0.29 -10.86 -7.02
N LEU A 184 0.48 -10.18 -6.15
CA LEU A 184 1.48 -10.86 -5.31
C LEU A 184 0.87 -11.94 -4.41
N ALA A 185 -0.35 -11.71 -3.91
CA ALA A 185 -1.11 -12.70 -3.16
C ALA A 185 -1.39 -13.97 -3.99
N SER A 186 -1.82 -13.79 -5.24
CA SER A 186 -2.09 -14.88 -6.19
C SER A 186 -0.81 -15.68 -6.50
N TYR A 187 0.32 -14.99 -6.69
CA TYR A 187 1.62 -15.64 -6.95
C TYR A 187 2.13 -16.47 -5.76
N CYS A 188 1.61 -16.22 -4.57
CA CYS A 188 1.90 -16.94 -3.34
C CYS A 188 0.79 -17.94 -2.94
N GLY A 189 -0.28 -18.06 -3.72
CA GLY A 189 -1.43 -18.93 -3.42
C GLY A 189 -2.27 -18.45 -2.22
N ILE A 190 -2.24 -17.16 -1.90
CA ILE A 190 -3.01 -16.55 -0.81
C ILE A 190 -4.37 -16.08 -1.32
N ARG A 191 -5.41 -16.30 -0.50
CA ARG A 191 -6.71 -15.62 -0.64
C ARG A 191 -6.76 -14.44 0.31
N VAL A 192 -6.84 -13.24 -0.24
CA VAL A 192 -6.83 -11.97 0.49
C VAL A 192 -8.17 -11.81 1.22
N ARG A 193 -8.12 -11.54 2.52
CA ARG A 193 -9.28 -11.16 3.35
C ARG A 193 -9.12 -9.74 3.91
N HIS A 194 -7.91 -9.46 4.35
CA HIS A 194 -7.39 -8.15 4.71
C HIS A 194 -6.23 -7.79 3.79
N SER A 195 -6.09 -6.51 3.48
CA SER A 195 -5.11 -5.93 2.57
C SER A 195 -4.43 -4.72 3.20
N VAL A 196 -3.43 -4.18 2.52
CA VAL A 196 -2.75 -2.95 2.93
C VAL A 196 -3.72 -1.76 3.10
N VAL A 197 -4.83 -1.71 2.34
CA VAL A 197 -5.81 -0.62 2.42
C VAL A 197 -6.53 -0.60 3.77
N ASP A 198 -6.69 -1.75 4.43
CA ASP A 198 -7.35 -1.81 5.75
C ASP A 198 -6.56 -1.02 6.82
N LEU A 199 -5.25 -0.83 6.61
CA LEU A 199 -4.40 -0.01 7.48
C LEU A 199 -4.65 1.50 7.33
N VAL A 200 -5.27 1.96 6.24
CA VAL A 200 -5.50 3.40 5.99
C VAL A 200 -6.32 4.02 7.12
N SER A 201 -7.37 3.32 7.57
CA SER A 201 -8.29 3.80 8.63
C SER A 201 -7.60 3.99 9.99
N VAL A 202 -6.49 3.29 10.22
CA VAL A 202 -5.73 3.30 11.47
C VAL A 202 -4.31 3.84 11.27
N ALA A 203 -4.05 4.52 10.14
CA ALA A 203 -2.70 4.86 9.70
C ALA A 203 -1.89 5.67 10.74
N ALA A 204 -2.57 6.53 11.49
CA ALA A 204 -1.98 7.35 12.56
C ALA A 204 -1.58 6.56 13.83
N GLU A 205 -2.13 5.37 14.04
CA GLU A 205 -1.92 4.53 15.24
C GLU A 205 -1.41 3.12 14.89
N ILE A 206 -0.79 2.93 13.70
CA ILE A 206 -0.30 1.60 13.27
C ILE A 206 0.76 1.08 14.24
N GLY A 207 0.38 0.05 15.00
CA GLY A 207 1.27 -0.72 15.84
C GLY A 207 1.65 -2.07 15.22
N GLY A 208 2.36 -2.88 16.02
CA GLY A 208 2.72 -4.24 15.63
C GLY A 208 1.53 -5.15 15.40
N ARG A 209 0.43 -4.93 16.13
CA ARG A 209 -0.76 -5.76 16.07
C ARG A 209 -1.53 -5.53 14.77
N GLU A 210 -1.75 -4.28 14.41
CA GLU A 210 -2.49 -3.88 13.21
C GLU A 210 -1.78 -4.36 11.94
N VAL A 211 -0.45 -4.22 11.89
CA VAL A 211 0.37 -4.80 10.80
C VAL A 211 0.26 -6.32 10.76
N SER A 212 0.32 -6.99 11.91
CA SER A 212 0.22 -8.46 11.97
C SER A 212 -1.16 -8.99 11.55
N GLU A 213 -2.23 -8.20 11.73
CA GLU A 213 -3.59 -8.56 11.32
C GLU A 213 -3.77 -8.58 9.79
N VAL A 214 -3.01 -7.73 9.07
CA VAL A 214 -3.05 -7.65 7.60
C VAL A 214 -1.89 -8.39 6.91
N ALA A 215 -0.90 -8.85 7.68
CA ALA A 215 0.26 -9.57 7.17
C ALA A 215 -0.01 -11.06 6.99
N TYR A 216 0.41 -11.61 5.85
CA TYR A 216 0.31 -13.04 5.56
C TYR A 216 1.70 -13.66 5.56
N PRO A 217 1.99 -14.62 6.44
CA PRO A 217 3.24 -15.36 6.36
C PRO A 217 3.25 -16.18 5.06
N VAL A 218 4.24 -15.95 4.22
CA VAL A 218 4.51 -16.76 3.02
C VAL A 218 5.76 -17.60 3.22
N ARG A 219 6.01 -18.49 2.27
CA ARG A 219 7.19 -19.36 2.29
C ARG A 219 8.48 -18.54 2.31
N SER A 220 9.54 -19.17 2.81
CA SER A 220 10.88 -18.57 2.93
C SER A 220 11.00 -17.45 3.99
N GLY A 221 10.03 -17.28 4.89
CA GLY A 221 10.12 -16.34 6.00
C GLY A 221 9.83 -14.88 5.63
N VAL A 222 9.09 -14.67 4.55
CA VAL A 222 8.59 -13.34 4.14
C VAL A 222 7.17 -13.17 4.70
N GLU A 223 6.85 -11.97 5.16
CA GLU A 223 5.47 -11.55 5.45
C GLU A 223 4.96 -10.66 4.30
N LEU A 224 3.82 -11.01 3.71
CA LEU A 224 3.22 -10.26 2.60
C LEU A 224 2.07 -9.40 3.12
N LEU A 225 2.10 -8.10 2.82
CA LEU A 225 0.94 -7.21 2.92
C LEU A 225 0.38 -7.03 1.51
N PRO A 226 -0.73 -7.71 1.16
CA PRO A 226 -1.22 -7.74 -0.22
C PRO A 226 -2.00 -6.49 -0.60
N ALA A 227 -2.06 -6.21 -1.90
CA ALA A 227 -2.99 -5.26 -2.49
C ALA A 227 -4.45 -5.71 -2.25
N PRO A 228 -5.42 -4.78 -2.30
CA PRO A 228 -6.84 -5.14 -2.16
C PRO A 228 -7.30 -6.03 -3.33
N GLU A 229 -8.28 -6.90 -3.07
CA GLU A 229 -8.88 -7.76 -4.11
C GLU A 229 -9.61 -6.91 -5.18
N HIS A 230 -10.18 -5.78 -4.77
CA HIS A 230 -10.92 -4.86 -5.61
C HIS A 230 -10.12 -3.56 -5.78
N GLY A 231 -9.68 -3.28 -7.01
CA GLY A 231 -8.72 -2.21 -7.27
C GLY A 231 -9.22 -0.78 -7.00
N GLU A 232 -10.54 -0.57 -6.97
CA GLU A 232 -11.15 0.70 -6.61
C GLU A 232 -10.93 1.08 -5.14
N MET A 233 -10.72 0.09 -4.26
CA MET A 233 -10.36 0.34 -2.85
C MET A 233 -8.99 1.02 -2.73
N GLY A 234 -8.14 0.88 -3.75
CA GLY A 234 -6.84 1.54 -3.79
C GLY A 234 -6.90 3.07 -3.79
N GLU A 235 -8.04 3.66 -4.19
CA GLU A 235 -8.24 5.12 -4.18
C GLU A 235 -8.27 5.72 -2.76
N GLU A 236 -8.47 4.89 -1.73
CA GLU A 236 -8.41 5.31 -0.33
C GLU A 236 -6.97 5.57 0.15
N MET A 237 -5.97 5.01 -0.55
CA MET A 237 -4.57 5.16 -0.17
C MET A 237 -4.03 6.53 -0.54
N THR A 238 -3.99 7.42 0.46
CA THR A 238 -3.32 8.71 0.35
C THR A 238 -1.81 8.59 0.52
N GLU A 239 -1.07 9.60 0.06
CA GLU A 239 0.37 9.70 0.26
C GLU A 239 0.76 9.67 1.75
N ALA A 240 0.00 10.37 2.60
CA ALA A 240 0.23 10.40 4.05
C ALA A 240 0.03 9.03 4.70
N ALA A 241 -1.03 8.30 4.32
CA ALA A 241 -1.28 6.95 4.83
C ALA A 241 -0.17 5.99 4.39
N ALA A 242 0.26 6.04 3.12
CA ALA A 242 1.36 5.21 2.62
C ALA A 242 2.67 5.49 3.36
N ARG A 243 3.00 6.76 3.63
CA ARG A 243 4.16 7.13 4.45
C ARG A 243 4.08 6.54 5.86
N GLN A 244 2.93 6.67 6.52
CA GLN A 244 2.72 6.13 7.87
C GLN A 244 2.84 4.60 7.90
N ILE A 245 2.26 3.90 6.92
CA ILE A 245 2.38 2.44 6.78
C ILE A 245 3.84 2.05 6.58
N VAL A 246 4.54 2.65 5.61
CA VAL A 246 5.95 2.32 5.33
C VAL A 246 6.83 2.61 6.54
N GLN A 247 6.59 3.72 7.25
CA GLN A 247 7.32 4.05 8.47
C GLN A 247 7.08 3.00 9.57
N ALA A 248 5.84 2.57 9.78
CA ALA A 248 5.52 1.51 10.73
C ALA A 248 6.21 0.18 10.35
N LEU A 249 6.25 -0.16 9.06
CA LEU A 249 6.95 -1.34 8.57
C LEU A 249 8.46 -1.25 8.81
N ARG A 250 9.08 -0.09 8.59
CA ARG A 250 10.52 0.13 8.89
C ARG A 250 10.87 -0.11 10.35
N TYR A 251 9.93 0.13 11.27
CA TYR A 251 10.15 -0.11 12.70
C TYR A 251 9.97 -1.58 13.10
N GLN A 252 9.21 -2.34 12.32
CA GLN A 252 8.86 -3.73 12.65
C GLN A 252 9.73 -4.76 11.92
N TYR A 253 10.26 -4.41 10.75
CA TYR A 253 11.00 -5.32 9.89
C TYR A 253 12.42 -4.80 9.63
N ASP A 254 13.39 -5.71 9.55
CA ASP A 254 14.77 -5.39 9.16
C ASP A 254 14.83 -5.00 7.67
N HIS A 255 13.94 -5.59 6.86
CA HIS A 255 13.90 -5.46 5.42
C HIS A 255 12.47 -5.20 4.94
N VAL A 256 12.27 -4.07 4.27
CA VAL A 256 10.99 -3.68 3.65
C VAL A 256 11.18 -3.63 2.15
N VAL A 257 10.51 -4.55 1.45
CA VAL A 257 10.47 -4.59 -0.02
C VAL A 257 9.10 -4.10 -0.46
N ILE A 258 9.05 -3.09 -1.31
CA ILE A 258 7.79 -2.52 -1.79
C ILE A 258 7.67 -2.77 -3.29
N ASP A 259 6.59 -3.39 -3.72
CA ASP A 259 6.20 -3.47 -5.13
C ASP A 259 5.25 -2.32 -5.46
N CYS A 260 5.70 -1.37 -6.27
CA CYS A 260 4.92 -0.21 -6.70
C CYS A 260 4.25 -0.42 -8.07
N GLY A 261 4.24 -1.65 -8.61
CA GLY A 261 3.63 -1.94 -9.90
C GLY A 261 4.34 -1.22 -11.05
N SER A 262 3.63 -0.36 -11.78
CA SER A 262 4.19 0.43 -12.90
C SER A 262 3.66 1.86 -13.01
N ARG A 263 2.93 2.34 -12.01
CA ARG A 263 2.31 3.67 -12.01
C ARG A 263 2.86 4.46 -10.83
N LEU A 264 2.92 5.77 -11.00
CA LEU A 264 3.18 6.70 -9.92
C LEU A 264 1.85 7.37 -9.56
N ASP A 265 1.34 6.99 -8.40
CA ASP A 265 0.13 7.49 -7.74
C ASP A 265 0.48 7.96 -6.31
N GLU A 266 -0.51 8.41 -5.54
CA GLU A 266 -0.26 8.96 -4.20
C GLU A 266 0.39 7.93 -3.25
N GLY A 267 -0.12 6.69 -3.25
CA GLY A 267 0.41 5.63 -2.40
C GLY A 267 1.85 5.26 -2.74
N THR A 268 2.15 5.07 -4.03
CA THR A 268 3.51 4.77 -4.48
C THR A 268 4.45 5.96 -4.28
N ALA A 269 4.00 7.20 -4.49
CA ALA A 269 4.81 8.41 -4.23
C ALA A 269 5.23 8.49 -2.76
N GLY A 270 4.29 8.33 -1.82
CA GLY A 270 4.56 8.37 -0.39
C GLY A 270 5.53 7.26 0.07
N ALA A 271 5.42 6.07 -0.53
CA ALA A 271 6.35 4.98 -0.27
C ALA A 271 7.76 5.26 -0.82
N MET A 272 7.86 5.84 -2.02
CA MET A 272 9.13 6.13 -2.68
C MET A 272 9.95 7.21 -1.95
N GLU A 273 9.30 8.15 -1.27
CA GLU A 273 10.01 9.17 -0.48
C GLU A 273 10.69 8.61 0.77
N LEU A 274 10.17 7.50 1.31
CA LEU A 274 10.78 6.79 2.43
C LEU A 274 11.73 5.67 1.98
N ALA A 275 11.86 5.45 0.67
CA ALA A 275 12.74 4.43 0.12
C ALA A 275 14.22 4.83 0.25
N ASP A 276 15.05 3.91 0.75
CA ASP A 276 16.51 4.10 0.77
C ASP A 276 17.12 3.86 -0.62
N THR A 277 16.46 3.09 -1.48
CA THR A 277 16.84 2.88 -2.88
C THR A 277 15.61 2.57 -3.72
N ILE A 278 15.57 3.12 -4.93
CA ILE A 278 14.53 2.85 -5.93
C ILE A 278 15.12 1.96 -7.02
N VAL A 279 14.45 0.85 -7.31
CA VAL A 279 14.83 -0.08 -8.39
C VAL A 279 13.78 -0.01 -9.49
N VAL A 280 14.19 0.45 -10.67
CA VAL A 280 13.32 0.46 -11.85
C VAL A 280 13.51 -0.81 -12.66
N VAL A 281 12.42 -1.54 -12.91
CA VAL A 281 12.45 -2.74 -13.76
C VAL A 281 12.07 -2.36 -15.19
N ALA A 282 12.91 -2.70 -16.16
CA ALA A 282 12.68 -2.37 -17.56
C ALA A 282 13.02 -3.55 -18.48
N THR A 283 12.51 -3.53 -19.71
CA THR A 283 12.85 -4.50 -20.77
C THR A 283 13.72 -3.83 -21.85
N PRO A 284 14.53 -4.59 -22.63
CA PRO A 284 15.48 -4.06 -23.61
C PRO A 284 14.81 -3.59 -24.92
N GLU A 285 13.79 -2.74 -24.80
CA GLU A 285 13.00 -2.18 -25.89
C GLU A 285 12.87 -0.66 -25.70
N VAL A 286 12.99 0.10 -26.80
CA VAL A 286 13.05 1.57 -26.77
C VAL A 286 11.92 2.21 -25.94
N PRO A 287 10.64 1.77 -26.05
CA PRO A 287 9.57 2.38 -25.27
C PRO A 287 9.76 2.21 -23.75
N ALA A 288 10.19 1.04 -23.29
CA ALA A 288 10.44 0.79 -21.87
C ALA A 288 11.61 1.62 -21.35
N LEU A 289 12.72 1.68 -22.09
CA LEU A 289 13.89 2.49 -21.70
C LEU A 289 13.57 3.99 -21.68
N ARG A 290 12.78 4.48 -22.63
CA ARG A 290 12.28 5.86 -22.62
C ARG A 290 11.35 6.13 -21.43
N ALA A 291 10.55 5.15 -21.03
CA ALA A 291 9.69 5.29 -19.85
C ALA A 291 10.50 5.44 -18.57
N VAL A 292 11.63 4.74 -18.40
CA VAL A 292 12.55 4.95 -17.26
C VAL A 292 13.05 6.40 -17.21
N ARG A 293 13.45 6.96 -18.35
CA ARG A 293 13.92 8.36 -18.39
C ARG A 293 12.81 9.35 -18.04
N ARG A 294 11.61 9.18 -18.60
CA ARG A 294 10.43 10.01 -18.26
C ARG A 294 10.06 9.91 -16.79
N PHE A 295 10.25 8.73 -16.21
CA PHE A 295 10.04 8.50 -14.79
C PHE A 295 11.03 9.30 -13.93
N LYS A 296 12.33 9.23 -14.25
CA LYS A 296 13.37 10.07 -13.60
C LYS A 296 13.04 11.57 -13.71
N GLU A 297 12.70 12.05 -14.90
CA GLU A 297 12.28 13.44 -15.14
C GLU A 297 11.01 13.83 -14.35
N THR A 298 10.13 12.86 -14.08
CA THR A 298 8.91 13.09 -13.28
C THR A 298 9.23 13.17 -11.80
N LEU A 299 10.09 12.31 -11.26
CA LEU A 299 10.58 12.41 -9.88
C LEU A 299 11.29 13.75 -9.64
N GLU A 300 12.17 14.16 -10.57
CA GLU A 300 12.87 15.44 -10.50
C GLU A 300 11.89 16.63 -10.51
N ARG A 301 10.88 16.61 -11.39
CA ARG A 301 9.88 17.68 -11.51
C ARG A 301 8.95 17.76 -10.29
N LEU A 302 8.58 16.62 -9.73
CA LEU A 302 7.71 16.55 -8.55
C LEU A 302 8.50 16.69 -7.24
N GLU A 303 9.81 16.87 -7.32
CA GLU A 303 10.68 17.02 -6.16
C GLU A 303 10.67 15.80 -5.21
N LEU A 304 10.23 14.65 -5.72
CA LEU A 304 10.12 13.38 -5.00
C LEU A 304 11.45 12.64 -5.00
N ALA A 305 11.82 12.06 -3.85
CA ALA A 305 12.96 11.16 -3.71
C ALA A 305 14.29 11.70 -4.29
N ARG A 306 14.54 13.02 -4.21
CA ARG A 306 15.67 13.70 -4.90
C ARG A 306 17.04 13.15 -4.55
N SER A 307 17.23 12.66 -3.33
CA SER A 307 18.48 12.09 -2.83
C SER A 307 18.49 10.57 -2.86
N THR A 308 17.43 9.92 -3.32
CA THR A 308 17.31 8.46 -3.30
C THR A 308 18.02 7.87 -4.53
N PRO A 309 19.00 6.97 -4.33
CA PRO A 309 19.67 6.29 -5.43
C PRO A 309 18.66 5.52 -6.30
N LEU A 310 18.77 5.70 -7.62
CA LEU A 310 18.00 4.96 -8.60
C LEU A 310 18.89 3.94 -9.30
N GLN A 311 18.47 2.67 -9.28
CA GLN A 311 19.12 1.58 -10.00
C GLN A 311 18.15 0.90 -10.95
N VAL A 312 18.67 0.18 -11.95
CA VAL A 312 17.84 -0.44 -12.98
C VAL A 312 18.11 -1.94 -13.09
N VAL A 313 17.05 -2.74 -13.12
CA VAL A 313 17.12 -4.14 -13.50
C VAL A 313 16.54 -4.30 -14.91
N LEU A 314 17.35 -4.86 -15.82
CA LEU A 314 16.92 -5.12 -17.19
C LEU A 314 16.41 -6.56 -17.31
N ASN A 315 15.10 -6.74 -17.38
CA ASN A 315 14.45 -8.04 -17.51
C ASN A 315 14.23 -8.42 -18.98
N ARG A 316 14.00 -9.72 -19.25
CA ARG A 316 13.73 -10.31 -20.57
C ARG A 316 14.86 -10.08 -21.58
N THR A 317 16.11 -10.13 -21.10
CA THR A 317 17.27 -10.00 -21.97
C THR A 317 17.51 -11.26 -22.79
N SER A 318 18.07 -11.07 -23.98
CA SER A 318 18.35 -12.09 -24.98
C SER A 318 19.43 -11.57 -25.91
N ARG A 319 20.26 -12.48 -26.41
CA ARG A 319 21.27 -12.16 -27.45
C ARG A 319 20.65 -11.63 -28.75
N HIS A 320 19.34 -11.81 -28.94
CA HIS A 320 18.61 -11.37 -30.12
C HIS A 320 17.96 -9.99 -29.94
N ASN A 321 18.03 -9.38 -28.75
CA ASN A 321 17.57 -8.01 -28.58
C ASN A 321 18.46 -7.06 -29.37
N GLU A 322 17.85 -6.10 -30.07
CA GLU A 322 18.59 -5.03 -30.75
C GLU A 322 19.37 -4.16 -29.76
N ILE A 323 18.81 -3.93 -28.57
CA ILE A 323 19.43 -3.17 -27.51
C ILE A 323 20.05 -4.13 -26.49
N GLN A 324 21.38 -4.13 -26.45
CA GLN A 324 22.15 -4.88 -25.46
C GLN A 324 22.30 -4.08 -24.15
N PRO A 325 22.61 -4.73 -23.01
CA PRO A 325 22.69 -4.07 -21.70
C PRO A 325 23.56 -2.81 -21.67
N ALA A 326 24.72 -2.83 -22.33
CA ALA A 326 25.60 -1.66 -22.43
C ALA A 326 24.96 -0.48 -23.19
N GLY A 327 24.12 -0.76 -24.19
CA GLY A 327 23.34 0.26 -24.90
C GLY A 327 22.17 0.78 -24.05
N ALA A 328 21.51 -0.10 -23.32
CA ALA A 328 20.44 0.28 -22.40
C ALA A 328 20.93 1.22 -21.29
N ALA A 329 22.07 0.90 -20.66
CA ALA A 329 22.69 1.73 -19.62
C ALA A 329 22.94 3.18 -20.11
N LYS A 330 23.44 3.33 -21.35
CA LYS A 330 23.67 4.65 -21.97
C LYS A 330 22.38 5.42 -22.25
N LEU A 331 21.31 4.71 -22.62
CA LEU A 331 20.02 5.34 -22.93
C LEU A 331 19.29 5.81 -21.68
N ILE A 332 19.41 5.07 -20.59
CA ILE A 332 18.71 5.35 -19.33
C ILE A 332 19.42 6.40 -18.48
N ASP A 333 20.76 6.48 -18.57
CA ASP A 333 21.58 7.35 -17.70
C ASP A 333 21.39 7.00 -16.20
N ALA A 334 21.46 5.69 -15.89
CA ALA A 334 21.42 5.14 -14.55
C ALA A 334 22.21 3.81 -14.48
N PRO A 335 22.74 3.43 -13.30
CA PRO A 335 23.47 2.18 -13.14
C PRO A 335 22.53 0.97 -13.30
N LEU A 336 23.01 -0.04 -14.04
CA LEU A 336 22.34 -1.34 -14.10
C LEU A 336 22.76 -2.19 -12.89
N LEU A 337 21.79 -2.56 -12.06
CA LEU A 337 21.99 -3.50 -10.95
C LEU A 337 22.21 -4.93 -11.46
N GLY A 338 21.53 -5.30 -12.55
CA GLY A 338 21.66 -6.61 -13.14
C GLY A 338 20.74 -6.82 -14.34
N THR A 339 20.87 -7.99 -14.98
CA THR A 339 20.07 -8.39 -16.13
C THR A 339 19.47 -9.77 -15.94
N LEU A 340 18.18 -9.93 -16.23
CA LEU A 340 17.47 -11.20 -16.17
C LEU A 340 17.09 -11.67 -17.58
N PRO A 341 17.58 -12.84 -18.04
CA PRO A 341 17.23 -13.37 -19.36
C PRO A 341 15.78 -13.83 -19.45
N GLU A 342 15.21 -13.78 -20.65
CA GLU A 342 13.86 -14.29 -20.94
C GLU A 342 13.74 -15.78 -20.56
N SER A 343 12.78 -16.09 -19.69
CA SER A 343 12.60 -17.42 -19.09
C SER A 343 11.12 -17.83 -19.00
N ALA A 344 10.26 -17.29 -19.86
CA ALA A 344 8.81 -17.51 -19.86
C ALA A 344 8.37 -18.97 -19.66
N GLN A 345 9.03 -19.94 -20.31
CA GLN A 345 8.67 -21.36 -20.25
C GLN A 345 8.70 -21.97 -18.82
N ARG A 346 9.54 -21.44 -17.93
CA ARG A 346 9.62 -21.90 -16.53
C ARG A 346 8.83 -21.01 -15.57
N LEU A 347 8.62 -19.73 -15.92
CA LEU A 347 7.93 -18.75 -15.10
C LEU A 347 6.41 -18.90 -15.16
N GLU A 348 5.84 -19.07 -16.35
CA GLU A 348 4.38 -19.12 -16.54
C GLU A 348 3.72 -20.26 -15.76
N PRO A 349 4.23 -21.52 -15.76
CA PRO A 349 3.62 -22.58 -14.95
C PRO A 349 3.66 -22.30 -13.45
N ALA A 350 4.74 -21.66 -12.95
CA ALA A 350 4.88 -21.34 -11.53
C ALA A 350 3.96 -20.19 -11.10
N LEU A 351 3.76 -19.20 -11.98
CA LEU A 351 2.79 -18.11 -11.78
C LEU A 351 1.37 -18.68 -11.69
N ASN A 352 0.97 -19.49 -12.67
CA ASN A 352 -0.38 -20.05 -12.74
C ASN A 352 -0.69 -21.03 -11.58
N ALA A 353 0.34 -21.65 -11.01
CA ALA A 353 0.20 -22.54 -9.86
C ALA A 353 0.26 -21.81 -8.51
N GLY A 354 0.56 -20.51 -8.47
CA GLY A 354 0.79 -19.77 -7.21
C GLY A 354 2.02 -20.26 -6.44
N THR A 355 3.02 -20.80 -7.16
CA THR A 355 4.25 -21.38 -6.58
C THR A 355 5.49 -20.63 -7.04
N LEU A 356 5.37 -19.34 -7.36
CA LEU A 356 6.49 -18.55 -7.89
C LEU A 356 7.66 -18.47 -6.89
N LEU A 357 7.35 -18.37 -5.59
CA LEU A 357 8.36 -18.40 -4.51
C LEU A 357 9.14 -19.73 -4.46
N ASP A 358 8.55 -20.83 -4.90
CA ASP A 358 9.20 -22.16 -4.88
C ASP A 358 10.08 -22.39 -6.11
N LEU A 359 10.00 -21.51 -7.11
CA LEU A 359 10.71 -21.69 -8.37
C LEU A 359 12.21 -21.50 -8.19
N ASP A 360 12.97 -22.56 -8.43
CA ASP A 360 14.43 -22.51 -8.48
C ASP A 360 14.93 -22.06 -9.87
N LEU A 361 15.14 -20.75 -9.98
CA LEU A 361 15.81 -20.10 -11.09
C LEU A 361 17.06 -19.37 -10.57
N PRO A 362 18.28 -19.89 -10.83
CA PRO A 362 19.51 -19.32 -10.32
C PRO A 362 19.69 -17.83 -10.66
N VAL A 363 19.35 -17.42 -11.89
CA VAL A 363 19.50 -16.03 -12.33
C VAL A 363 18.48 -15.10 -11.67
N LEU A 364 17.23 -15.55 -11.46
CA LEU A 364 16.24 -14.79 -10.69
C LEU A 364 16.67 -14.66 -9.23
N THR A 365 17.24 -15.72 -8.66
CA THR A 365 17.78 -15.72 -7.29
C THR A 365 18.97 -14.76 -7.15
N GLU A 366 19.83 -14.67 -8.17
CA GLU A 366 20.94 -13.73 -8.22
C GLU A 366 20.47 -12.28 -8.26
N ILE A 367 19.48 -11.96 -9.10
CA ILE A 367 18.86 -10.64 -9.15
C ILE A 367 18.16 -10.31 -7.83
N GLY A 368 17.40 -11.24 -7.26
CA GLY A 368 16.78 -11.09 -5.94
C GLY A 368 17.83 -10.79 -4.86
N ARG A 369 18.96 -11.50 -4.87
CA ARG A 369 20.08 -11.22 -3.96
C ARG A 369 20.68 -9.84 -4.19
N ALA A 370 20.89 -9.43 -5.45
CA ALA A 370 21.43 -8.12 -5.79
C ALA A 370 20.53 -6.99 -5.28
N VAL A 371 19.22 -7.13 -5.40
CA VAL A 371 18.25 -6.18 -4.81
C VAL A 371 18.28 -6.25 -3.27
N ALA A 372 18.33 -7.45 -2.69
CA ALA A 372 18.41 -7.62 -1.24
C ALA A 372 19.70 -7.07 -0.62
N GLU A 373 20.82 -7.02 -1.36
CA GLU A 373 22.04 -6.36 -0.89
C GLU A 373 21.82 -4.87 -0.59
N LEU A 374 20.91 -4.20 -1.31
CA LEU A 374 20.57 -2.79 -1.09
C LEU A 374 19.92 -2.56 0.30
N LEU A 375 19.29 -3.59 0.84
CA LEU A 375 18.66 -3.59 2.17
C LEU A 375 19.67 -3.83 3.30
N THR A 376 20.91 -4.15 2.97
CA THR A 376 21.97 -4.34 3.96
C THR A 376 22.56 -2.99 4.35
N PRO A 377 22.80 -2.71 5.65
CA PRO A 377 23.51 -1.50 6.05
C PRO A 377 24.85 -1.43 5.33
N VAL A 378 25.10 -0.32 4.63
CA VAL A 378 26.45 -0.02 4.16
C VAL A 378 27.25 0.23 5.44
N ALA A 379 28.08 -0.72 5.85
CA ALA A 379 29.04 -0.48 6.90
C ALA A 379 29.81 0.79 6.49
N ALA A 380 29.69 1.86 7.27
CA ALA A 380 30.54 3.01 7.12
C ALA A 380 31.96 2.47 7.00
N VAL A 381 32.60 2.72 5.86
CA VAL A 381 34.00 2.33 5.66
C VAL A 381 34.75 2.92 6.83
N ALA A 382 35.15 2.05 7.76
CA ALA A 382 35.94 2.44 8.90
C ALA A 382 37.16 3.15 8.30
N ALA A 383 37.29 4.45 8.60
CA ALA A 383 38.51 5.18 8.32
C ALA A 383 39.68 4.31 8.81
N PRO A 384 40.75 4.14 8.01
CA PRO A 384 41.80 3.19 8.33
C PRO A 384 42.34 3.51 9.73
N ALA A 385 42.13 2.58 10.66
CA ALA A 385 42.64 2.70 12.02
C ALA A 385 44.15 2.91 11.95
N ALA A 386 44.62 4.04 12.48
CA ALA A 386 46.03 4.31 12.65
C ALA A 386 46.66 3.17 13.48
N PRO A 387 47.90 2.73 13.17
CA PRO A 387 48.48 1.56 13.79
C PRO A 387 48.74 1.83 15.28
N ALA A 388 48.15 0.99 16.14
CA ALA A 388 48.39 1.01 17.57
C ALA A 388 49.82 0.54 17.89
N ALA A 389 50.53 1.33 18.70
CA ALA A 389 51.83 1.00 19.26
C ALA A 389 51.72 -0.09 20.35
N PRO A 390 52.77 -0.90 20.59
CA PRO A 390 52.70 -2.08 21.44
C PRO A 390 52.67 -1.72 22.94
N GLY A 391 51.87 -2.49 23.69
CA GLY A 391 51.55 -2.24 25.08
C GLY A 391 52.63 -2.61 26.10
N THR A 392 52.38 -2.16 27.33
CA THR A 392 53.02 -2.63 28.56
C THR A 392 51.96 -2.81 29.63
N SER A 393 51.94 -4.03 30.18
CA SER A 393 51.06 -4.54 31.22
C SER A 393 51.49 -4.11 32.63
N ALA A 394 50.52 -3.85 33.52
CA ALA A 394 50.60 -3.98 34.98
C ALA A 394 49.17 -3.83 35.55
N GLU A 395 48.43 -4.90 35.87
CA GLU A 395 48.42 -5.72 37.10
C GLU A 395 47.80 -5.01 38.34
N LEU A 396 46.71 -5.59 38.87
CA LEU A 396 46.08 -5.28 40.16
C LEU A 396 45.77 -6.62 40.90
N PRO A 397 45.92 -6.70 42.23
CA PRO A 397 45.93 -7.96 42.98
C PRO A 397 44.57 -8.38 43.61
N PRO A 398 44.46 -9.60 44.18
CA PRO A 398 43.18 -10.27 44.51
C PRO A 398 42.92 -10.47 46.03
N ALA A 399 41.67 -10.77 46.40
CA ALA A 399 41.23 -11.44 47.67
C ALA A 399 39.67 -11.55 47.68
N PHE A 400 38.95 -12.54 48.24
CA PHE A 400 39.21 -13.80 48.93
C PHE A 400 37.89 -14.62 48.98
N ALA A 401 37.96 -15.96 49.00
CA ALA A 401 36.83 -16.90 49.10
C ALA A 401 36.42 -17.21 50.56
N PRO A 402 35.32 -17.97 50.84
CA PRO A 402 35.44 -19.44 51.03
C PRO A 402 34.17 -20.20 50.54
N GLY A 403 34.07 -21.51 50.30
CA GLY A 403 34.89 -22.71 50.51
C GLY A 403 33.91 -23.90 50.66
N GLY A 404 34.13 -25.04 49.97
CA GLY A 404 33.36 -26.27 50.25
C GLY A 404 33.24 -27.32 49.12
N ALA A 405 34.11 -28.34 49.17
CA ALA A 405 34.03 -29.74 48.68
C ALA A 405 33.78 -30.07 47.18
N PRO A 406 34.50 -31.07 46.60
CA PRO A 406 34.50 -31.34 45.15
C PRO A 406 33.50 -32.43 44.74
N PRO A 407 32.89 -32.34 43.53
CA PRO A 407 32.27 -33.49 42.89
C PRO A 407 33.19 -34.10 41.80
N THR A 408 33.16 -35.44 41.78
CA THR A 408 33.73 -36.41 40.84
C THR A 408 33.48 -36.12 39.35
N PRO A 409 34.38 -36.55 38.44
CA PRO A 409 34.27 -36.26 37.01
C PRO A 409 33.14 -37.06 36.34
N ALA A 410 32.34 -36.37 35.52
CA ALA A 410 31.33 -36.96 34.65
C ALA A 410 31.96 -37.68 33.44
N PRO A 411 31.35 -38.76 32.93
CA PRO A 411 31.95 -39.61 31.90
C PRO A 411 31.77 -39.03 30.48
N ALA A 412 32.71 -39.39 29.61
CA ALA A 412 32.70 -39.07 28.18
C ALA A 412 31.49 -39.71 27.44
N PRO A 413 30.99 -39.08 26.36
CA PRO A 413 29.90 -39.65 25.55
C PRO A 413 30.41 -40.82 24.68
N PRO A 414 29.60 -41.87 24.47
CA PRO A 414 29.94 -42.97 23.56
C PRO A 414 29.72 -42.59 22.08
N PRO A 415 30.41 -43.27 21.15
CA PRO A 415 30.40 -42.95 19.72
C PRO A 415 29.14 -43.45 18.99
N SER A 416 28.84 -42.77 17.88
CA SER A 416 27.73 -43.03 16.96
C SER A 416 27.81 -44.39 16.27
N VAL A 417 26.69 -45.10 16.23
CA VAL A 417 26.53 -46.35 15.48
C VAL A 417 25.92 -46.04 14.12
N ALA A 418 26.66 -46.38 13.07
CA ALA A 418 26.24 -46.37 11.68
C ALA A 418 25.28 -47.54 11.40
N THR A 419 24.13 -47.25 10.79
CA THR A 419 23.19 -48.25 10.28
C THR A 419 23.50 -48.58 8.81
N ALA A 420 23.77 -49.87 8.57
CA ALA A 420 24.00 -50.48 7.25
C ALA A 420 22.72 -51.19 6.73
N PRO A 421 22.67 -51.61 5.45
CA PRO A 421 21.46 -51.57 4.61
C PRO A 421 20.63 -52.88 4.58
N ALA A 422 19.39 -52.77 4.10
CA ALA A 422 18.46 -53.89 3.89
C ALA A 422 18.65 -54.58 2.51
N PRO A 423 18.32 -55.88 2.37
CA PRO A 423 18.85 -56.74 1.32
C PRO A 423 17.95 -56.88 0.08
N GLN A 424 18.58 -57.22 -1.05
CA GLN A 424 17.95 -57.72 -2.27
C GLN A 424 17.88 -59.26 -2.27
N GLY A 425 16.79 -59.85 -2.78
CA GLY A 425 16.73 -61.29 -2.98
C GLY A 425 15.48 -61.87 -3.66
N ARG A 426 15.57 -62.02 -4.99
CA ARG A 426 15.13 -63.16 -5.83
C ARG A 426 13.65 -63.40 -6.24
N ARG A 427 13.57 -63.77 -7.52
CA ARG A 427 12.44 -64.22 -8.36
C ARG A 427 11.96 -65.66 -8.06
N ALA A 428 10.66 -65.91 -8.27
CA ALA A 428 10.05 -67.12 -8.88
C ALA A 428 8.56 -66.83 -9.16
N ARG A 429 8.04 -66.82 -10.41
CA ARG A 429 7.51 -67.89 -11.30
C ARG A 429 6.27 -68.68 -10.80
N ARG A 430 5.25 -68.71 -11.68
CA ARG A 430 4.00 -69.54 -11.81
C ARG A 430 2.71 -68.87 -11.29
N ALA A 431 1.75 -68.50 -12.16
CA ALA A 431 0.71 -69.33 -12.85
C ALA A 431 -0.36 -69.80 -11.85
N ALA A 432 -1.68 -69.81 -12.07
CA ALA A 432 -2.62 -69.38 -13.10
C ALA A 432 -4.03 -69.58 -12.47
N GLU A 433 -5.05 -68.77 -12.81
CA GLU A 433 -6.51 -69.05 -12.73
C GLU A 433 -7.25 -67.72 -13.00
N ARG A 434 -7.84 -67.45 -14.18
CA ARG A 434 -9.12 -67.89 -14.79
C ARG A 434 -10.40 -67.49 -14.03
N SER A 435 -11.06 -66.46 -14.57
CA SER A 435 -12.51 -66.34 -14.79
C SER A 435 -12.74 -65.09 -15.65
N ASP A 436 -12.75 -65.21 -16.98
CA ASP A 436 -13.95 -65.30 -17.82
C ASP A 436 -15.05 -64.29 -17.43
N ASP A 437 -15.14 -63.20 -18.19
CA ASP A 437 -16.40 -62.87 -18.86
C ASP A 437 -16.15 -62.15 -20.18
N GLY A 438 -16.76 -62.67 -21.24
CA GLY A 438 -16.51 -62.32 -22.63
C GLY A 438 -17.51 -61.32 -23.21
N GLY A 439 -17.05 -60.56 -24.20
CA GLY A 439 -17.91 -59.72 -25.03
C GLY A 439 -17.17 -59.19 -26.26
N SER A 440 -17.37 -59.87 -27.39
CA SER A 440 -17.07 -59.56 -28.80
C SER A 440 -16.61 -58.13 -29.18
N GLY A 441 -15.71 -57.88 -30.13
CA GLY A 441 -15.08 -58.76 -31.11
C GLY A 441 -14.27 -57.98 -32.17
N LYS A 442 -13.68 -58.77 -33.09
CA LYS A 442 -13.07 -58.43 -34.40
C LYS A 442 -11.63 -57.84 -34.44
N ARG A 443 -10.74 -58.73 -34.90
CA ARG A 443 -9.37 -58.59 -35.43
C ARG A 443 -9.38 -57.99 -36.85
N LEU A 444 -8.52 -57.03 -37.25
CA LEU A 444 -7.21 -57.10 -37.97
C LEU A 444 -7.06 -55.78 -38.78
N PRO A 445 -5.92 -55.44 -39.45
CA PRO A 445 -4.52 -55.41 -39.04
C PRO A 445 -3.85 -54.03 -39.30
N PHE A 446 -2.58 -53.96 -38.91
CA PHE A 446 -1.56 -52.92 -39.09
C PHE A 446 -1.35 -52.48 -40.56
N PHE A 447 -1.25 -51.17 -40.84
CA PHE A 447 -0.29 -50.54 -41.78
C PHE A 447 -0.27 -49.01 -41.55
N GLY A 448 0.92 -48.42 -41.53
CA GLY A 448 1.19 -47.10 -40.96
C GLY A 448 1.10 -45.89 -41.89
N GLY A 449 1.40 -44.74 -41.27
CA GLY A 449 2.05 -43.59 -41.90
C GLY A 449 1.19 -42.66 -42.75
N ARG A 450 0.54 -41.67 -42.10
CA ARG A 450 0.37 -40.26 -42.52
C ARG A 450 -0.88 -39.68 -41.86
N ARG A 451 -0.72 -38.95 -40.76
CA ARG A 451 -1.65 -37.91 -40.24
C ARG A 451 -1.04 -37.27 -38.98
N ARG A 452 -0.03 -36.44 -39.18
CA ARG A 452 0.42 -35.41 -38.23
C ARG A 452 0.67 -34.13 -39.03
N ALA A 453 -0.42 -33.55 -39.53
CA ALA A 453 -0.42 -32.24 -40.20
C ALA A 453 -1.84 -31.63 -40.30
N ALA A 454 -2.81 -32.09 -39.50
CA ALA A 454 -4.21 -31.64 -39.61
C ALA A 454 -4.91 -31.48 -38.26
N VAL A 455 -4.15 -31.19 -37.19
CA VAL A 455 -4.72 -30.86 -35.87
C VAL A 455 -4.35 -29.42 -35.44
N ASP A 456 -3.24 -28.86 -35.94
CA ASP A 456 -2.83 -27.47 -35.64
C ASP A 456 -3.62 -26.37 -36.35
N SER A 457 -4.50 -26.69 -37.31
CA SER A 457 -5.32 -25.70 -38.00
C SER A 457 -6.71 -25.50 -37.37
N ALA A 458 -7.12 -26.34 -36.43
CA ALA A 458 -8.42 -26.24 -35.78
C ALA A 458 -8.40 -25.25 -34.59
N GLU A 459 -7.27 -25.10 -33.90
CA GLU A 459 -7.17 -24.25 -32.70
C GLU A 459 -6.99 -22.75 -33.02
N ARG A 460 -6.44 -22.39 -34.20
CA ARG A 460 -6.36 -20.98 -34.65
C ARG A 460 -7.71 -20.42 -35.12
N GLY A 461 -8.64 -21.30 -35.53
CA GLY A 461 -10.00 -20.90 -35.88
C GLY A 461 -10.89 -20.70 -34.65
N ALA A 462 -10.72 -21.53 -33.62
CA ALA A 462 -11.54 -21.47 -32.41
C ALA A 462 -11.35 -20.16 -31.63
N THR A 463 -10.10 -19.72 -31.43
CA THR A 463 -9.78 -18.49 -30.70
C THR A 463 -10.24 -17.21 -31.42
N ALA A 464 -10.19 -17.17 -32.75
CA ALA A 464 -10.72 -16.05 -33.53
C ALA A 464 -12.26 -15.98 -33.50
N VAL A 465 -12.94 -17.14 -33.49
CA VAL A 465 -14.40 -17.22 -33.40
C VAL A 465 -14.89 -16.87 -31.99
N GLU A 466 -14.15 -17.25 -30.94
CA GLU A 466 -14.43 -16.85 -29.56
C GLU A 466 -14.26 -15.34 -29.33
N PHE A 467 -13.23 -14.72 -29.91
CA PHE A 467 -13.04 -13.26 -29.79
C PHE A 467 -14.12 -12.46 -30.52
N ALA A 468 -14.55 -12.93 -31.71
CA ALA A 468 -15.65 -12.31 -32.44
C ALA A 468 -16.99 -12.48 -31.69
N GLY A 469 -17.24 -13.64 -31.09
CA GLY A 469 -18.43 -13.90 -30.28
C GLY A 469 -18.48 -13.01 -29.03
N ALA A 470 -17.38 -12.95 -28.27
CA ALA A 470 -17.27 -12.11 -27.08
C ALA A 470 -17.41 -10.61 -27.41
N PHE A 471 -16.84 -10.17 -28.53
CA PHE A 471 -16.97 -8.79 -28.99
C PHE A 471 -18.42 -8.43 -29.36
N MET A 472 -19.14 -9.32 -30.05
CA MET A 472 -20.55 -9.10 -30.39
C MET A 472 -21.45 -9.08 -29.14
N ILE A 473 -21.15 -9.92 -28.14
CA ILE A 473 -21.86 -9.91 -26.85
C ILE A 473 -21.56 -8.61 -26.08
N ALA A 474 -20.29 -8.21 -25.98
CA ALA A 474 -19.89 -6.97 -25.32
C ALA A 474 -20.52 -5.74 -25.99
N LEU A 475 -20.56 -5.71 -27.32
CA LEU A 475 -21.22 -4.65 -28.08
C LEU A 475 -22.74 -4.64 -27.83
N GLY A 476 -23.38 -5.80 -27.76
CA GLY A 476 -24.80 -5.91 -27.40
C GLY A 476 -25.09 -5.41 -25.98
N VAL A 477 -24.26 -5.78 -25.00
CA VAL A 477 -24.37 -5.29 -23.61
C VAL A 477 -24.14 -3.78 -23.54
N PHE A 478 -23.16 -3.25 -24.28
CA PHE A 478 -22.92 -1.81 -24.36
C PHE A 478 -24.14 -1.06 -24.89
N PHE A 479 -24.74 -1.50 -25.98
CA PHE A 479 -25.94 -0.87 -26.53
C PHE A 479 -27.13 -0.96 -25.56
N LEU A 480 -27.30 -2.08 -24.87
CA LEU A 480 -28.33 -2.23 -23.84
C LEU A 480 -28.11 -1.26 -22.66
N CYS A 481 -26.89 -1.16 -22.14
CA CYS A 481 -26.56 -0.22 -21.07
C CYS A 481 -26.75 1.24 -21.50
N PHE A 482 -26.34 1.58 -22.72
CA PHE A 482 -26.52 2.91 -23.28
C PHE A 482 -28.00 3.26 -23.45
N GLU A 483 -28.82 2.30 -23.89
CA GLU A 483 -30.26 2.48 -24.06
C GLU A 483 -31.00 2.62 -22.72
N LEU A 484 -30.61 1.86 -21.69
CA LEU A 484 -31.13 2.04 -20.32
C LEU A 484 -30.78 3.43 -19.75
N LEU A 485 -29.56 3.91 -20.02
CA LEU A 485 -29.14 5.25 -19.58
C LEU A 485 -29.92 6.36 -20.30
N LEU A 486 -30.16 6.21 -21.61
CA LEU A 486 -31.04 7.10 -22.37
C LEU A 486 -32.47 7.10 -21.82
N PHE A 487 -33.05 5.92 -21.57
CA PHE A 487 -34.40 5.79 -21.03
C PHE A 487 -34.52 6.43 -19.64
N GLY A 488 -33.52 6.21 -18.77
CA GLY A 488 -33.46 6.84 -17.44
C GLY A 488 -33.36 8.36 -17.51
N GLY A 489 -32.50 8.90 -18.38
CA GLY A 489 -32.38 10.33 -18.61
C GLY A 489 -33.68 10.97 -19.11
N VAL A 490 -34.35 10.33 -20.07
CA VAL A 490 -35.63 10.85 -20.60
C VAL A 490 -36.77 10.69 -19.60
N SER A 491 -36.80 9.63 -18.80
CA SER A 491 -37.77 9.49 -17.72
C SER A 491 -37.63 10.58 -16.67
N LEU A 492 -36.39 10.99 -16.35
CA LEU A 492 -36.14 12.12 -15.46
C LEU A 492 -36.66 13.43 -16.06
N VAL A 493 -36.39 13.68 -17.34
CA VAL A 493 -36.91 14.86 -18.06
C VAL A 493 -38.44 14.84 -18.10
N ALA A 494 -39.05 13.72 -18.46
CA ALA A 494 -40.51 13.57 -18.52
C ALA A 494 -41.16 13.83 -17.15
N HIS A 495 -40.55 13.36 -16.05
CA HIS A 495 -41.03 13.62 -14.70
C HIS A 495 -40.96 15.11 -14.33
N ASN A 496 -39.81 15.75 -14.57
CA ASN A 496 -39.64 17.18 -14.30
C ASN A 496 -40.60 18.04 -15.15
N SER A 497 -40.76 17.69 -16.42
CA SER A 497 -41.69 18.37 -17.33
C SER A 497 -43.15 18.14 -16.96
N ALA A 498 -43.50 16.98 -16.37
CA ALA A 498 -44.85 16.77 -15.83
C ALA A 498 -45.12 17.68 -14.62
N GLN A 499 -44.16 17.83 -13.70
CA GLN A 499 -44.28 18.76 -12.57
C GLN A 499 -44.38 20.22 -13.05
N GLU A 500 -43.61 20.59 -14.05
CA GLU A 500 -43.66 21.92 -14.64
C GLU A 500 -44.99 22.17 -15.36
N ALA A 501 -45.46 21.23 -16.17
CA ALA A 501 -46.77 21.30 -16.80
C ALA A 501 -47.87 21.45 -15.75
N ALA A 502 -47.79 20.70 -14.65
CA ALA A 502 -48.72 20.80 -13.54
C ALA A 502 -48.75 22.20 -12.90
N ARG A 503 -47.58 22.81 -12.66
CA ARG A 503 -47.48 24.20 -12.18
C ARG A 503 -48.10 25.20 -13.17
N ASN A 504 -47.82 25.04 -14.46
CA ASN A 504 -48.37 25.94 -15.48
C ASN A 504 -49.91 25.81 -15.59
N TYR A 505 -50.45 24.60 -15.43
CA TYR A 505 -51.91 24.41 -15.33
C TYR A 505 -52.50 25.01 -14.05
N ALA A 506 -51.79 24.95 -12.92
CA ALA A 506 -52.25 25.55 -11.66
C ALA A 506 -52.36 27.08 -11.75
N VAL A 507 -51.51 27.73 -12.56
CA VAL A 507 -51.56 29.19 -12.81
C VAL A 507 -52.57 29.56 -13.92
N GLY A 508 -53.34 28.59 -14.42
CA GLY A 508 -54.45 28.84 -15.35
C GLY A 508 -54.07 28.92 -16.83
N MET A 509 -52.87 28.44 -17.22
CA MET A 509 -52.48 28.40 -18.63
C MET A 509 -53.33 27.43 -19.45
N SER A 510 -53.63 27.78 -20.70
CA SER A 510 -54.31 26.89 -21.65
C SER A 510 -53.40 25.74 -22.09
N HIS A 511 -53.99 24.63 -22.54
CA HIS A 511 -53.26 23.44 -22.99
C HIS A 511 -52.16 23.76 -24.03
N GLN A 512 -52.46 24.60 -25.02
CA GLN A 512 -51.49 25.00 -26.05
C GLN A 512 -50.32 25.80 -25.48
N GLN A 513 -50.57 26.67 -24.50
CA GLN A 513 -49.53 27.46 -23.84
C GLN A 513 -48.61 26.57 -22.97
N VAL A 514 -49.17 25.59 -22.27
CA VAL A 514 -48.38 24.64 -21.46
C VAL A 514 -47.48 23.78 -22.34
N VAL A 515 -48.01 23.26 -23.46
CA VAL A 515 -47.22 22.44 -24.40
C VAL A 515 -46.06 23.27 -24.99
N ALA A 516 -46.31 24.52 -25.38
CA ALA A 516 -45.28 25.41 -25.91
C ALA A 516 -44.17 25.71 -24.87
N ALA A 517 -44.56 26.05 -23.64
CA ALA A 517 -43.61 26.39 -22.57
C ALA A 517 -42.72 25.20 -22.15
N VAL A 518 -43.31 24.00 -22.08
CA VAL A 518 -42.56 22.77 -21.76
C VAL A 518 -41.65 22.38 -22.92
N SER A 519 -42.12 22.52 -24.17
CA SER A 519 -41.32 22.22 -25.36
C SER A 519 -40.12 23.14 -25.52
N GLU A 520 -40.23 24.43 -25.16
CA GLU A 520 -39.13 25.41 -25.28
C GLU A 520 -37.94 25.09 -24.35
N ARG A 521 -38.20 24.44 -23.22
CA ARG A 521 -37.18 24.07 -22.22
C ARG A 521 -36.58 22.69 -22.45
N MET A 522 -37.05 21.93 -23.44
CA MET A 522 -36.52 20.63 -23.79
C MET A 522 -35.41 20.72 -24.85
N PRO A 523 -34.42 19.81 -24.82
CA PRO A 523 -33.53 19.60 -25.95
C PRO A 523 -34.32 19.30 -27.23
N GLY A 524 -33.94 19.93 -28.36
CA GLY A 524 -34.76 19.94 -29.58
C GLY A 524 -35.11 18.57 -30.17
N SER A 525 -34.34 17.51 -29.87
CA SER A 525 -34.62 16.13 -30.30
C SER A 525 -35.69 15.42 -29.46
N LEU A 526 -35.94 15.85 -28.23
CA LEU A 526 -36.97 15.29 -27.34
C LEU A 526 -38.30 16.04 -27.46
N ALA A 527 -38.25 17.32 -27.85
CA ALA A 527 -39.42 18.15 -28.06
C ALA A 527 -40.37 17.60 -29.15
N SER A 528 -39.83 16.94 -30.17
CA SER A 528 -40.61 16.37 -31.27
C SER A 528 -41.46 15.16 -30.88
N GLY A 529 -41.05 14.41 -29.85
CA GLY A 529 -41.77 13.24 -29.32
C GLY A 529 -42.64 13.56 -28.10
N LEU A 530 -42.81 14.84 -27.76
CA LEU A 530 -43.53 15.29 -26.57
C LEU A 530 -45.05 15.17 -26.76
N SER A 531 -45.71 14.51 -25.82
CA SER A 531 -47.15 14.54 -25.65
C SER A 531 -47.51 14.89 -24.21
N VAL A 532 -48.38 15.88 -24.03
CA VAL A 532 -48.92 16.26 -22.72
C VAL A 532 -50.40 15.93 -22.73
N SER A 533 -50.88 15.22 -21.71
CA SER A 533 -52.29 14.88 -21.54
C SER A 533 -52.71 15.16 -20.11
N THR A 534 -53.97 15.55 -19.92
CA THR A 534 -54.53 15.80 -18.60
C THR A 534 -55.75 14.91 -18.39
N SER A 535 -55.82 14.25 -17.23
CA SER A 535 -56.93 13.40 -16.85
C SER A 535 -57.33 13.73 -15.41
N GLY A 536 -58.44 14.47 -15.24
CA GLY A 536 -58.84 14.96 -13.93
C GLY A 536 -57.82 15.93 -13.33
N SER A 537 -57.27 15.57 -12.16
CA SER A 537 -56.19 16.28 -11.47
C SER A 537 -54.79 15.90 -11.96
N ASP A 538 -54.65 14.92 -12.85
CA ASP A 538 -53.35 14.36 -13.17
C ASP A 538 -52.86 14.88 -14.53
N VAL A 539 -51.59 15.30 -14.56
CA VAL A 539 -50.88 15.69 -15.78
C VAL A 539 -49.87 14.60 -16.11
N ARG A 540 -50.05 14.01 -17.28
CA ARG A 540 -49.14 12.99 -17.83
C ARG A 540 -48.40 13.58 -19.01
N VAL A 541 -47.07 13.55 -18.93
CA VAL A 541 -46.16 13.92 -20.00
C VAL A 541 -45.48 12.65 -20.49
N SER A 542 -45.60 12.34 -21.77
CA SER A 542 -44.93 11.20 -22.40
C SER A 542 -43.98 11.71 -23.48
N ILE A 543 -42.77 11.17 -23.51
CA ILE A 543 -41.74 11.52 -24.49
C ILE A 543 -41.40 10.24 -25.26
N GLU A 544 -41.71 10.23 -26.55
CA GLU A 544 -41.30 9.17 -27.45
C GLU A 544 -39.84 9.35 -27.87
N ILE A 545 -39.05 8.30 -27.73
CA ILE A 545 -37.64 8.28 -28.12
C ILE A 545 -37.50 7.33 -29.30
N PRO A 546 -36.81 7.73 -30.38
CA PRO A 546 -36.34 6.77 -31.37
C PRO A 546 -35.23 5.91 -30.73
N GLY A 547 -35.59 4.74 -30.21
CA GLY A 547 -34.64 3.77 -29.64
C GLY A 547 -33.79 3.08 -30.72
N MET A 548 -32.63 2.56 -30.32
CA MET A 548 -31.78 1.74 -31.22
C MET A 548 -32.27 0.29 -31.30
N ILE A 549 -33.05 -0.16 -30.31
CA ILE A 549 -33.71 -1.47 -30.31
C ILE A 549 -35.22 -1.29 -30.52
N PRO A 550 -35.82 -1.89 -31.56
CA PRO A 550 -37.27 -1.86 -31.76
C PRO A 550 -38.00 -2.52 -30.58
N GLY A 551 -38.91 -1.79 -29.91
CA GLY A 551 -39.80 -2.36 -28.90
C GLY A 551 -39.85 -1.65 -27.54
N ILE A 552 -39.04 -0.62 -27.31
CA ILE A 552 -39.11 0.19 -26.08
C ILE A 552 -40.25 1.20 -26.20
N GLY A 553 -41.21 1.14 -25.28
CA GLY A 553 -42.34 2.07 -25.20
C GLY A 553 -41.93 3.49 -24.79
N PRO A 554 -42.83 4.47 -24.88
CA PRO A 554 -42.53 5.85 -24.50
C PRO A 554 -42.11 5.96 -23.03
N ALA A 555 -41.20 6.88 -22.72
CA ALA A 555 -40.89 7.27 -21.35
C ALA A 555 -42.01 8.18 -20.83
N VAL A 556 -42.59 7.85 -19.69
CA VAL A 556 -43.77 8.56 -19.15
C VAL A 556 -43.46 9.13 -17.76
N GLY A 557 -43.70 10.43 -17.60
CA GLY A 557 -43.74 11.12 -16.32
C GLY A 557 -45.17 11.52 -15.96
N THR A 558 -45.55 11.35 -14.70
CA THR A 558 -46.86 11.77 -14.18
C THR A 558 -46.68 12.69 -12.98
N ALA A 559 -47.45 13.77 -12.92
CA ALA A 559 -47.51 14.69 -11.79
C ALA A 559 -48.95 15.12 -11.52
N HIS A 560 -49.25 15.47 -10.27
CA HIS A 560 -50.58 15.91 -9.85
C HIS A 560 -50.69 17.44 -9.89
N VAL A 561 -51.86 17.93 -10.29
CA VAL A 561 -52.28 19.34 -10.24
C VAL A 561 -53.30 19.50 -9.14
N GLU A 562 -52.95 20.32 -8.15
CA GLU A 562 -53.89 20.78 -7.15
C GLU A 562 -54.67 21.96 -7.73
N ARG A 563 -55.93 21.73 -8.12
CA ARG A 563 -56.82 22.82 -8.54
C ARG A 563 -57.47 23.42 -7.30
N GLU A 564 -57.02 24.60 -6.88
CA GLU A 564 -57.88 25.47 -6.08
C GLU A 564 -59.11 25.82 -6.91
N ARG A 565 -60.30 25.63 -6.32
CA ARG A 565 -61.58 25.95 -6.95
C ARG A 565 -61.87 27.44 -6.94
#